data_AF-A0A947A6V8-F1
#
_entry.id   AF-A0A947A6V8-F1
#
_cell.length_a   1.000
_cell.length_b   1.000
_cell.length_c   1.000
_cell.angle_alpha   90.00
_cell.angle_beta   90.00
_cell.angle_gamma   90.00
#
_symmetry.space_group_name_H-M   'P 1'
#
loop_
_entity.id
_entity.type
_entity.pdbx_description
1 polymer ?
#
loop_
_entity_poly.entity_id
_entity_poly.type
_entity_poly.pdbx_seq_one_letter_code
_entity_poly.pdbx_strand_id
1 'polypeptide(L)' 'MSKVKYYYDPDTLSYRKIEPKKSRKYRNIFLFIVGSAIFGTLGHIFLLNTNILNTPRELSLQREVKNFDLQFELLNKKL' A
#
# COMPACT_ATOMS: atom_id res chain seq x y z
N MET A 1 5.95 36.30 -7.15
CA MET A 1 6.70 35.98 -8.39
C MET A 1 7.38 34.64 -8.21
N SER A 2 7.24 33.70 -9.17
CA SER A 2 7.88 32.38 -9.05
C SER A 2 9.36 32.46 -9.42
N LYS A 3 10.24 31.88 -8.58
CA LYS A 3 11.67 31.80 -8.88
C LYS A 3 11.89 30.87 -10.07
N VAL A 4 12.37 31.42 -11.17
CA VAL A 4 12.78 30.66 -12.36
C VAL A 4 14.20 30.14 -12.16
N LYS A 5 14.44 28.85 -12.40
CA LYS A 5 15.77 28.25 -12.29
C LYS A 5 16.54 28.44 -13.61
N TYR A 6 17.80 28.83 -13.51
CA TYR A 6 18.72 28.98 -14.64
C TYR A 6 19.93 28.04 -14.44
N TYR A 7 20.53 27.58 -15.54
CA TYR A 7 21.83 26.91 -15.52
C TYR A 7 22.82 27.71 -16.37
N TYR A 8 24.11 27.63 -16.00
CA TYR A 8 25.18 28.27 -16.74
C TYR A 8 25.61 27.37 -17.91
N ASP A 9 25.69 27.94 -19.10
CA ASP A 9 26.16 27.28 -20.31
C ASP A 9 27.59 27.78 -20.62
N PRO A 10 28.63 26.97 -20.35
CA PRO A 10 30.03 27.40 -20.49
C PRO A 10 30.43 27.70 -21.93
N ASP A 11 29.78 27.07 -22.92
CA ASP A 11 30.11 27.24 -24.35
C ASP A 11 29.64 28.59 -24.90
N THR A 12 28.55 29.13 -24.35
CA THR A 12 28.01 30.44 -24.73
C THR A 12 28.20 31.52 -23.67
N LEU A 13 28.88 31.18 -22.56
CA LEU A 13 29.09 32.03 -21.38
C LEU A 13 27.79 32.66 -20.84
N SER A 14 26.64 32.04 -21.10
CA SER A 14 25.31 32.62 -20.88
C SER A 14 24.45 31.77 -19.95
N TYR A 15 23.53 32.42 -19.23
CA TYR A 15 22.57 31.73 -18.37
C TYR A 15 21.31 31.36 -19.16
N ARG A 16 20.96 30.07 -19.15
CA ARG A 16 19.79 29.54 -19.85
C ARG A 16 18.72 29.07 -18.87
N LYS A 17 17.46 29.33 -19.21
CA LYS A 17 16.31 28.96 -18.39
C LYS A 17 16.09 27.45 -18.39
N ILE A 18 15.89 26.87 -17.22
CA ILE A 18 15.48 25.46 -17.08
C ILE A 18 13.96 25.40 -17.28
N GLU A 19 13.53 24.85 -18.41
CA GLU A 19 12.11 24.65 -18.68
C GLU A 19 11.58 23.39 -17.97
N PRO A 20 10.48 23.50 -17.20
CA PRO A 20 9.89 22.34 -16.57
C PRO A 20 9.21 21.46 -17.62
N LYS A 21 9.80 20.29 -17.90
CA LYS A 21 9.18 19.29 -18.79
C LYS A 21 7.96 18.65 -18.11
N LYS A 22 6.77 18.80 -18.70
CA LYS A 22 5.51 18.20 -18.21
C LYS A 22 5.61 16.68 -18.02
N SER A 23 6.33 15.99 -18.92
CA SER A 23 6.59 14.54 -18.85
C SER A 23 7.20 14.09 -17.51
N ARG A 24 8.15 14.86 -16.96
CA ARG A 24 8.77 14.52 -15.66
C ARG A 24 7.77 14.56 -14.51
N LYS A 25 6.79 15.47 -14.57
CA LYS A 25 5.74 15.58 -13.55
C LYS A 25 4.85 14.34 -13.56
N TYR A 26 4.37 13.90 -14.72
CA TYR A 26 3.55 12.70 -14.85
C TYR A 26 4.30 11.44 -14.42
N ARG A 27 5.57 11.30 -14.81
CA ARG A 27 6.41 10.17 -14.38
C ARG A 27 6.53 10.09 -12.87
N ASN A 28 6.78 11.21 -12.20
CA ASN A 28 6.92 11.21 -10.75
C ASN A 28 5.61 10.88 -10.03
N ILE A 29 4.47 11.38 -10.52
CA ILE A 29 3.15 11.03 -9.98
C ILE A 29 2.87 9.54 -10.18
N PHE A 30 3.16 8.99 -11.37
CA PHE A 30 2.98 7.58 -11.65
C PHE A 30 3.83 6.70 -10.73
N LEU A 31 5.13 7.02 -10.57
CA LEU A 31 6.01 6.31 -9.65
C LEU A 31 5.52 6.37 -8.20
N PHE A 32 4.97 7.51 -7.77
CA PHE A 32 4.39 7.64 -6.44
C PHE A 32 3.17 6.73 -6.25
N ILE A 33 2.24 6.71 -7.21
CA ILE A 33 1.04 5.86 -7.16
C ILE A 33 1.45 4.39 -7.11
N VAL A 34 2.35 3.96 -8.01
CA VAL A 34 2.84 2.58 -8.04
C VAL A 34 3.54 2.21 -6.72
N GLY A 35 4.38 3.09 -6.20
CA GLY A 35 5.02 2.90 -4.90
C GLY A 35 4.00 2.74 -3.77
N SER A 36 3.02 3.64 -3.68
CA SER A 36 1.97 3.58 -2.67
C SER A 36 1.10 2.32 -2.79
N ALA A 37 0.82 1.87 -4.02
CA ALA A 37 0.04 0.66 -4.25
C ALA A 37 0.79 -0.56 -3.74
N ILE A 38 2.09 -0.68 -4.06
CA ILE A 38 2.94 -1.79 -3.60
C ILE A 38 3.01 -1.80 -2.07
N PHE A 39 3.36 -0.68 -1.45
CA PHE A 39 3.43 -0.59 0.01
C PHE A 39 2.07 -0.86 0.68
N GLY A 40 0.98 -0.35 0.10
CA GLY A 40 -0.39 -0.61 0.58
C GLY A 40 -0.76 -2.08 0.50
N THR A 41 -0.47 -2.75 -0.62
CA THR A 41 -0.73 -4.19 -0.78
C THR A 41 0.11 -5.04 0.16
N LEU A 42 1.40 -4.74 0.31
CA LEU A 42 2.27 -5.47 1.23
C LEU A 42 1.84 -5.28 2.69
N GLY A 43 1.49 -4.04 3.08
CA GLY A 43 0.96 -3.75 4.41
C GLY A 43 -0.38 -4.47 4.67
N HIS A 44 -1.26 -4.51 3.66
CA HIS A 44 -2.54 -5.22 3.78
C HIS A 44 -2.37 -6.73 3.92
N ILE A 45 -1.50 -7.35 3.11
CA ILE A 45 -1.19 -8.78 3.22
C ILE A 45 -0.60 -9.08 4.60
N PHE A 46 0.33 -8.25 5.08
CA PHE A 46 0.90 -8.41 6.41
C PHE A 46 -0.18 -8.35 7.49
N LEU A 47 -1.06 -7.35 7.44
CA LEU A 47 -2.15 -7.21 8.41
C LEU A 47 -3.11 -8.41 8.40
N LEU A 48 -3.50 -8.92 7.23
CA LEU A 48 -4.39 -10.08 7.13
C LEU A 48 -3.79 -11.38 7.67
N ASN A 49 -2.46 -11.54 7.57
CA ASN A 49 -1.77 -12.74 8.06
C ASN A 49 -1.46 -12.69 9.56
N THR A 50 -1.57 -11.51 10.18
CA THR A 50 -1.29 -11.32 11.60
C THR A 50 -2.57 -11.08 12.38
N ASN A 51 -2.80 -11.82 13.46
CA ASN A 51 -3.95 -11.61 14.38
C ASN A 51 -3.83 -10.34 15.25
N ILE A 52 -3.08 -9.33 14.79
CA ILE A 52 -2.88 -8.06 15.52
C ILE A 52 -4.19 -7.26 15.57
N LEU A 53 -5.00 -7.34 14.50
CA LEU A 53 -6.29 -6.66 14.39
C LEU A 53 -7.34 -7.67 13.92
N ASN A 54 -8.17 -8.17 14.84
CA ASN A 54 -9.29 -9.05 14.50
C ASN A 54 -10.58 -8.22 14.40
N THR A 55 -11.37 -8.45 13.35
CA THR A 55 -12.69 -7.81 13.23
C THR A 55 -13.73 -8.52 14.11
N PRO A 56 -14.79 -7.83 14.59
CA PRO A 56 -15.86 -8.47 15.37
C PRO A 56 -16.51 -9.66 14.64
N ARG A 57 -16.57 -9.61 13.31
CA ARG A 57 -17.09 -10.66 12.44
C ARG A 57 -16.17 -11.88 12.37
N GLU A 58 -14.86 -11.68 12.34
CA GLU A 58 -13.90 -12.80 12.44
C GLU A 58 -14.02 -13.50 13.79
N LEU A 59 -14.18 -12.74 14.88
CA LEU A 59 -14.36 -13.31 16.21
C LEU A 59 -15.69 -14.08 16.34
N SER A 60 -16.78 -13.61 15.75
CA SER A 60 -18.04 -14.38 15.74
C SER A 60 -17.87 -15.68 14.96
N LEU A 61 -17.23 -15.62 13.79
CA LEU A 61 -16.97 -16.79 12.96
C LEU A 61 -16.10 -17.83 13.68
N GLN A 62 -15.04 -17.40 14.37
CA GLN A 62 -14.19 -18.28 15.17
C GLN A 62 -14.97 -18.99 16.29
N ARG A 63 -15.94 -18.30 16.92
CA ARG A 63 -16.81 -18.91 17.94
C ARG A 63 -17.75 -19.95 17.33
N GLU A 64 -18.31 -19.66 16.17
CA GLU A 64 -19.16 -20.61 15.44
C GLU A 64 -18.40 -21.87 15.07
N VAL A 65 -17.20 -21.75 14.50
CA VAL A 65 -16.32 -22.89 14.19
C VAL A 65 -16.04 -23.73 15.44
N LYS A 66 -15.65 -23.09 16.55
CA LYS A 66 -15.41 -23.79 17.81
C LYS A 66 -16.65 -24.53 18.32
N ASN A 67 -17.84 -23.96 18.15
CA ASN A 67 -19.08 -24.62 18.53
C ASN A 67 -19.36 -25.84 17.65
N PHE A 68 -19.08 -25.78 16.34
CA PHE A 68 -19.20 -26.92 15.44
C PHE A 68 -18.24 -28.04 15.83
N ASP A 69 -16.98 -27.73 16.12
CA ASP A 69 -15.98 -28.72 16.55
C ASP A 69 -16.44 -29.48 17.80
N LEU A 70 -16.98 -28.75 18.79
CA LEU A 70 -17.54 -29.34 20.01
C LEU A 70 -18.73 -30.27 19.69
N GLN A 71 -19.61 -29.89 18.77
CA GLN A 71 -20.73 -30.73 18.36
C GLN A 71 -20.26 -32.01 17.67
N PHE A 72 -19.26 -31.92 16.78
CA PHE A 72 -18.66 -33.08 16.13
C PHE A 72 -17.97 -34.01 17.14
N GLU A 73 -17.26 -33.46 18.13
CA GLU A 73 -16.65 -34.26 19.19
C GLU A 73 -17.71 -35.03 19.99
N LEU A 74 -18.82 -34.37 20.35
CA LEU A 74 -19.93 -35.01 21.04
C LEU A 74 -20.63 -36.07 20.19
N LEU A 75 -20.74 -35.86 18.88
CA LEU A 75 -21.30 -36.84 17.96
C LEU A 75 -20.41 -38.07 17.85
N ASN A 76 -19.09 -37.87 17.69
CA ASN A 76 -18.11 -38.96 17.61
C ASN A 76 -18.06 -39.78 18.91
N LYS A 77 -18.28 -39.16 20.07
CA LYS A 77 -18.39 -39.89 21.35
C LYS A 77 -19.66 -40.73 21.48
N LYS A 78 -20.67 -40.48 20.66
CA LYS A 78 -21.95 -41.21 20.64
C LYS A 78 -22.00 -42.33 19.60
N LEU A 79 -21.04 -42.35 18.66
CA LEU A 79 -20.77 -43.45 17.73
C LEU A 79 -19.90 -44.51 18.43
#